data_AF-A0A6S7IJV5-F1
#
_entry.id   AF-A0A6S7IJV5-F1
#
_cell.length_a   1.000
_cell.length_b   1.000
_cell.length_c   1.000
_cell.angle_alpha   90.00
_cell.angle_beta   90.00
_cell.angle_gamma   90.00
#
_symmetry.space_group_name_H-M   'P 1'
#
loop_
_entity.id
_entity.type
_entity.pdbx_description
1 polymer ?
#
loop_
_entity_poly.entity_id
_entity_poly.type
_entity_poly.pdbx_seq_one_letter_code
_entity_poly.pdbx_strand_id
1 'polypeptide(L)'
;MASFQDSSRGPFQASSLAKWFHSAPHKDLQLEDTTTIFSPAEKSYREALYVLALFIASFGALLFLLIVIYYTCCYCACRQTRERRQNESCCCAKTCLQLQVFMLALICCGALIVGFVFNGKTSEGVDQFRNSVDDIQDDINYAATMGKQVKTTLQNTNRDISELYDDTKLPAVETAYSLSEILISNLGIVNKLLPESVVNESSDVGDKVHRYDNYRWLATVILLSWCIFLCIFLFWIGCQVNGCILVMASMFCLLTVLFTWAIVGADFGLATGIGDFCVHPKQAVRKIKKGDGFVISYYMDCNGYDPFGKNLSDLQGDSDEVRRLIQNAPVVPQYQYLKNRIVADMTSVQDNIRLYEASFTCDKIHKVRLVNVYRDVAMGGGGEGG
;
A
#
# COMPACT_ATOMS: atom_id res chain seq x y z
N MET A 1 28.18 -7.21 22.28
CA MET A 1 26.77 -7.01 22.69
C MET A 1 26.34 -5.62 22.22
N ALA A 2 25.84 -5.53 21.00
CA ALA A 2 25.12 -4.34 20.53
C ALA A 2 23.69 -4.82 20.30
N SER A 3 22.79 -4.33 21.14
CA SER A 3 21.35 -4.58 21.06
C SER A 3 20.81 -3.97 19.77
N PHE A 4 20.56 -4.80 18.77
CA PHE A 4 19.75 -4.42 17.62
C PHE A 4 18.31 -4.24 18.11
N GLN A 5 17.93 -2.99 18.36
CA GLN A 5 16.54 -2.60 18.56
C GLN A 5 15.79 -2.92 17.26
N ASP A 6 14.81 -3.79 17.40
CA ASP A 6 13.79 -4.09 16.42
C ASP A 6 13.13 -2.77 15.96
N SER A 7 13.49 -2.28 14.76
CA SER A 7 12.92 -1.06 14.14
C SER A 7 11.44 -1.23 13.76
N SER A 8 10.81 -2.33 14.19
CA SER A 8 9.51 -2.81 13.74
C SER A 8 8.35 -2.43 14.67
N ARG A 9 8.61 -1.62 15.71
CA ARG A 9 7.60 -1.11 16.67
C ARG A 9 7.69 0.41 16.79
N GLY A 10 7.49 1.11 15.68
CA GLY A 10 7.61 2.56 15.62
C GLY A 10 6.64 3.19 14.62
N PRO A 11 6.47 4.52 14.66
CA PRO A 11 5.58 5.25 13.75
C PRO A 11 5.95 4.97 12.30
N PHE A 12 4.96 5.00 11.40
CA PHE A 12 5.17 4.78 9.98
C PHE A 12 6.27 5.70 9.42
N GLN A 13 7.24 5.11 8.71
CA GLN A 13 8.31 5.86 8.04
C GLN A 13 8.34 5.56 6.54
N ALA A 14 8.29 6.63 5.75
CA ALA A 14 8.48 6.53 4.30
C ALA A 14 9.87 5.98 3.97
N SER A 15 9.92 5.06 3.01
CA SER A 15 11.18 4.54 2.48
C SER A 15 12.00 5.64 1.78
N SER A 16 13.30 5.42 1.64
CA SER A 16 14.16 6.32 0.88
C SER A 16 13.72 6.48 -0.58
N LEU A 17 13.17 5.41 -1.18
CA LEU A 17 12.66 5.44 -2.55
C LEU A 17 11.39 6.30 -2.66
N ALA A 18 10.46 6.18 -1.70
CA ALA A 18 9.27 7.03 -1.65
C ALA A 18 9.64 8.50 -1.48
N LYS A 19 10.62 8.80 -0.62
CA LYS A 19 11.17 10.17 -0.47
C LYS A 19 11.84 10.68 -1.74
N TRP A 20 12.50 9.81 -2.49
CA TRP A 20 13.10 10.16 -3.77
C TRP A 20 12.04 10.54 -4.81
N PHE A 21 10.99 9.72 -4.96
CA PHE A 21 9.88 10.04 -5.86
C PHE A 21 9.15 11.32 -5.43
N HIS A 22 8.90 11.49 -4.13
CA HIS A 22 8.31 12.71 -3.57
C HIS A 22 9.14 13.98 -3.85
N SER A 23 10.46 13.85 -4.01
CA SER A 23 11.33 15.01 -4.31
C SER A 23 11.24 15.50 -5.76
N ALA A 24 10.49 14.81 -6.63
CA ALA A 24 10.24 15.25 -7.98
C ALA A 24 9.49 16.60 -8.01
N PRO A 25 9.68 17.42 -9.05
CA PRO A 25 9.04 18.73 -9.11
C PRO A 25 7.53 18.64 -9.41
N HIS A 26 6.71 19.32 -8.62
CA HIS A 26 5.26 19.41 -8.80
C HIS A 26 4.85 20.73 -9.45
N LYS A 27 4.89 20.77 -10.77
CA LYS A 27 4.56 21.96 -11.57
C LYS A 27 3.31 21.77 -12.40
N ASP A 28 2.31 22.65 -12.29
CA ASP A 28 1.10 22.57 -13.10
C ASP A 28 1.34 22.88 -14.59
N LEU A 29 0.27 22.93 -15.39
CA LEU A 29 0.37 23.26 -16.83
C LEU A 29 0.89 24.67 -17.11
N GLN A 30 0.84 25.59 -16.14
CA GLN A 30 1.43 26.93 -16.23
C GLN A 30 2.87 26.97 -15.71
N LEU A 31 3.43 25.82 -15.32
CA LEU A 31 4.75 25.64 -14.72
C LEU A 31 4.90 26.29 -13.33
N GLU A 32 3.78 26.60 -12.68
CA GLU A 32 3.72 27.11 -11.32
C GLU A 32 3.83 25.96 -10.31
N ASP A 33 4.48 26.22 -9.18
CA ASP A 33 4.66 25.21 -8.14
C ASP A 33 3.31 24.91 -7.45
N THR A 34 3.06 23.63 -7.24
CA THR A 34 1.82 23.13 -6.64
C THR A 34 2.08 22.38 -5.34
N THR A 35 1.02 21.83 -4.74
CA THR A 35 1.14 21.04 -3.52
C THR A 35 1.90 19.73 -3.77
N THR A 36 2.78 19.37 -2.85
CA THR A 36 3.46 18.07 -2.79
C THR A 36 2.72 17.07 -1.90
N ILE A 37 1.52 17.44 -1.43
CA ILE A 37 0.66 16.56 -0.63
C ILE A 37 -0.24 15.80 -1.60
N PHE A 38 -0.34 14.48 -1.43
CA PHE A 38 -1.21 13.65 -2.27
C PHE A 38 -2.66 14.15 -2.27
N SER A 39 -3.08 14.74 -3.40
CA SER A 39 -4.34 15.46 -3.55
C SER A 39 -5.03 15.16 -4.89
N PRO A 40 -5.41 13.90 -5.17
CA PRO A 40 -5.91 13.49 -6.49
C PRO A 40 -7.21 14.20 -6.93
N ALA A 41 -7.97 14.76 -6.00
CA ALA A 41 -9.17 15.56 -6.30
C ALA A 41 -8.82 16.96 -6.88
N GLU A 42 -7.69 17.53 -6.49
CA GLU A 42 -7.25 18.86 -6.94
C GLU A 42 -6.75 18.78 -8.39
N LYS A 43 -7.22 19.71 -9.23
CA LYS A 43 -6.89 19.72 -10.65
C LYS A 43 -5.40 20.03 -10.88
N SER A 44 -4.87 21.05 -10.21
CA SER A 44 -3.46 21.48 -10.31
C SER A 44 -2.49 20.37 -9.91
N TYR A 45 -2.82 19.58 -8.90
CA TYR A 45 -2.03 18.41 -8.49
C TYR A 45 -1.99 17.32 -9.58
N ARG A 46 -3.14 16.99 -10.20
CA ARG A 46 -3.16 16.03 -11.32
C ARG A 46 -2.37 16.54 -12.52
N GLU A 47 -2.50 17.83 -12.83
CA GLU A 47 -1.73 18.48 -13.88
C GLU A 47 -0.23 18.37 -13.62
N ALA A 48 0.22 18.53 -12.37
CA ALA A 48 1.61 18.35 -12.00
C ALA A 48 2.15 16.94 -12.29
N LEU A 49 1.38 15.90 -11.95
CA LEU A 49 1.77 14.53 -12.26
C LEU A 49 1.81 14.27 -13.78
N TYR A 50 0.90 14.86 -14.55
CA TYR A 50 0.90 14.75 -16.01
C TYR A 50 2.09 15.47 -16.65
N VAL A 51 2.42 16.68 -16.18
CA VAL A 51 3.60 17.44 -16.67
C VAL A 51 4.87 16.64 -16.41
N LEU A 52 5.01 16.06 -15.21
CA LEU A 52 6.15 15.22 -14.86
C LEU A 52 6.21 13.95 -15.73
N ALA A 53 5.09 13.27 -15.91
CA ALA A 53 5.00 12.08 -16.76
C ALA A 53 5.40 12.39 -18.21
N LEU A 54 4.90 13.49 -18.78
CA LEU A 54 5.24 13.94 -20.13
C LEU A 54 6.71 14.35 -20.24
N PHE A 55 7.26 15.00 -19.22
CA PHE A 55 8.68 15.36 -19.18
C PHE A 55 9.57 14.11 -19.23
N ILE A 56 9.31 13.12 -18.37
CA ILE A 56 10.08 11.87 -18.34
C ILE A 56 9.95 11.10 -19.66
N ALA A 57 8.74 10.99 -20.19
CA ALA A 57 8.51 10.35 -21.48
C ALA A 57 9.25 11.05 -22.63
N SER A 58 9.15 12.38 -22.70
CA SER A 58 9.78 13.19 -23.76
C SER A 58 11.30 13.19 -23.64
N PHE A 59 11.83 13.29 -22.42
CA PHE A 59 13.27 13.25 -22.16
C PHE A 59 13.87 11.92 -22.59
N GLY A 60 13.24 10.81 -22.22
CA GLY A 60 13.70 9.49 -22.60
C GLY A 60 13.61 9.21 -24.10
N ALA A 61 12.51 9.62 -24.74
CA ALA A 61 12.36 9.54 -26.19
C ALA A 61 13.41 10.39 -26.93
N LEU A 62 13.68 11.61 -26.45
CA LEU A 62 14.70 12.50 -27.00
C LEU A 62 16.10 11.90 -26.82
N LEU A 63 16.42 11.37 -25.63
CA LEU A 63 17.69 10.70 -25.36
C LEU A 63 17.89 9.53 -26.33
N PHE A 64 16.87 8.69 -26.52
CA PHE A 64 16.93 7.59 -27.48
C PHE A 64 17.17 8.09 -28.90
N LEU A 65 16.47 9.14 -29.33
CA LEU A 65 16.64 9.74 -30.65
C LEU A 65 18.07 10.30 -30.83
N LEU A 66 18.61 11.02 -29.84
CA LEU A 66 19.98 11.52 -29.87
C LEU A 66 21.00 10.39 -29.98
N ILE A 67 20.79 9.30 -29.23
CA ILE A 67 21.61 8.09 -29.31
C ILE A 67 21.57 7.52 -30.74
N VAL A 68 20.39 7.37 -31.34
CA VAL A 68 20.22 6.86 -32.71
C VAL A 68 20.86 7.79 -33.74
N ILE A 69 20.70 9.11 -33.63
CA ILE A 69 21.35 10.09 -34.51
C ILE A 69 22.87 9.98 -34.40
N TYR A 70 23.40 9.98 -33.18
CA TYR A 70 24.84 9.83 -32.94
C TYR A 70 25.39 8.56 -33.60
N TYR A 71 24.73 7.41 -33.40
CA TYR A 71 25.12 6.15 -34.04
C TYR A 71 25.06 6.23 -35.57
N THR A 72 24.00 6.83 -36.13
CA THR A 72 23.85 6.96 -37.58
C THR A 72 24.91 7.88 -38.19
N CYS A 73 25.21 9.01 -37.54
CA CYS A 73 26.29 9.92 -37.95
C CYS A 73 27.66 9.24 -37.90
N CYS A 74 27.98 8.51 -36.81
CA CYS A 74 29.22 7.74 -36.71
C CYS A 74 29.32 6.68 -37.82
N TYR A 75 28.25 5.94 -38.10
CA TYR A 75 28.19 4.96 -39.17
C TYR A 75 28.43 5.60 -40.55
N CYS A 76 27.74 6.70 -40.86
CA CYS A 76 27.89 7.43 -42.12
C CYS A 76 29.31 8.00 -42.29
N ALA A 77 29.89 8.59 -41.25
CA ALA A 77 31.26 9.11 -41.28
C ALA A 77 32.30 7.99 -41.49
N CYS A 78 32.11 6.83 -40.84
CA CYS A 78 32.95 5.65 -41.04
C CYS A 78 32.83 5.10 -42.48
N ARG A 79 31.61 5.05 -43.03
CA ARG A 79 31.36 4.62 -44.41
C ARG A 79 32.02 5.55 -45.42
N GLN A 80 31.87 6.87 -45.25
CA GLN A 80 32.46 7.85 -46.17
C GLN A 80 33.99 7.83 -46.14
N THR A 81 34.59 7.58 -44.98
CA THR A 81 36.05 7.40 -44.84
C THR A 81 36.53 6.15 -45.56
N ARG A 82 35.76 5.05 -45.49
CA ARG A 82 36.02 3.80 -46.21
C ARG A 82 35.91 3.96 -47.73
N GLU A 83 34.94 4.73 -48.21
CA GLU A 83 34.76 4.99 -49.65
C GLU A 83 35.86 5.92 -50.21
N ARG A 84 36.39 6.87 -49.42
CA ARG A 84 37.49 7.78 -49.82
C ARG A 84 38.89 7.14 -49.81
N ARG A 85 39.18 6.23 -48.87
CA ARG A 85 40.50 5.57 -48.78
C ARG A 85 40.42 4.19 -49.45
N GLN A 86 40.55 4.18 -50.77
CA GLN A 86 40.34 2.98 -51.60
C GLN A 86 41.27 1.79 -51.32
N ASN A 87 42.30 1.87 -50.46
CA ASN A 87 43.27 0.79 -50.25
C ASN A 87 43.96 0.69 -48.88
N GLU A 88 43.52 1.42 -47.85
CA GLU A 88 44.00 1.18 -46.48
C GLU A 88 42.88 0.62 -45.62
N SER A 89 43.06 -0.62 -45.18
CA SER A 89 42.23 -1.31 -44.20
C SER A 89 42.26 -0.56 -42.87
N CYS A 90 41.40 0.45 -42.74
CA CYS A 90 41.15 1.09 -41.46
C CYS A 90 40.50 0.06 -40.52
N CYS A 91 41.33 -0.70 -39.79
CA CYS A 91 40.90 -1.59 -38.72
C CYS A 91 40.00 -0.86 -37.71
N CYS A 92 40.16 0.45 -37.56
CA CYS A 92 39.34 1.28 -36.68
C CYS A 92 37.85 1.32 -37.05
N ALA A 93 37.46 1.23 -38.34
CA ALA A 93 36.06 1.44 -38.74
C ALA A 93 35.16 0.20 -38.48
N LYS A 94 35.66 -1.01 -38.73
CA LYS A 94 34.91 -2.26 -38.46
C LYS A 94 34.84 -2.55 -36.96
N THR A 95 35.96 -2.41 -36.25
CA THR A 95 36.02 -2.64 -34.80
C THR A 95 35.21 -1.61 -34.03
N CYS A 96 35.20 -0.34 -34.44
CA CYS A 96 34.35 0.70 -33.82
C CYS A 96 32.86 0.45 -34.05
N LEU A 97 32.45 0.05 -35.27
CA LEU A 97 31.05 -0.26 -35.55
C LEU A 97 30.55 -1.49 -34.78
N GLN A 98 31.36 -2.55 -34.69
CA GLN A 98 31.03 -3.76 -33.91
C GLN A 98 30.93 -3.45 -32.42
N LEU A 99 31.85 -2.65 -31.88
CA LEU A 99 31.80 -2.20 -30.49
C LEU A 99 30.54 -1.38 -30.21
N GLN A 100 30.16 -0.47 -31.11
CA GLN A 100 28.96 0.36 -30.98
C GLN A 100 27.66 -0.46 -30.97
N VAL A 101 27.52 -1.42 -31.89
CA VAL A 101 26.35 -2.33 -31.93
C VAL A 101 26.30 -3.18 -30.66
N PHE A 102 27.45 -3.67 -30.19
CA PHE A 102 27.55 -4.44 -28.95
C PHE A 102 27.12 -3.62 -27.72
N MET A 103 27.57 -2.37 -27.59
CA MET A 103 27.17 -1.49 -26.48
C MET A 103 25.67 -1.18 -26.50
N LEU A 104 25.10 -0.92 -27.67
CA LEU A 104 23.66 -0.69 -27.81
C LEU A 104 22.84 -1.93 -27.42
N ALA A 105 23.28 -3.11 -27.85
CA ALA A 105 22.65 -4.38 -27.47
C ALA A 105 22.71 -4.60 -25.95
N LEU A 106 23.85 -4.36 -25.31
CA LEU A 106 23.99 -4.46 -23.86
C LEU A 106 23.05 -3.51 -23.11
N ILE A 107 22.95 -2.26 -23.54
CA ILE A 107 22.04 -1.27 -22.93
C ILE A 107 20.58 -1.73 -23.09
N CYS A 108 20.21 -2.22 -24.28
CA CYS A 108 18.86 -2.72 -24.53
C CYS A 108 18.52 -3.94 -23.67
N CYS A 109 19.44 -4.92 -23.57
CA CYS A 109 19.27 -6.07 -22.69
C CYS A 109 19.15 -5.65 -21.22
N GLY A 110 19.99 -4.73 -20.76
CA GLY A 110 19.92 -4.18 -19.40
C GLY A 110 18.57 -3.51 -19.13
N ALA A 111 18.09 -2.68 -20.05
CA ALA A 111 16.79 -2.00 -19.93
C ALA A 111 15.62 -3.00 -19.88
N LEU A 112 15.64 -4.05 -20.69
CA LEU A 112 14.62 -5.11 -20.67
C LEU A 112 14.60 -5.86 -19.34
N ILE A 113 15.78 -6.22 -18.82
CA ILE A 113 15.90 -6.89 -17.51
C ILE A 113 15.34 -5.99 -16.39
N VAL A 114 15.76 -4.72 -16.35
CA VAL A 114 15.25 -3.76 -15.39
C VAL A 114 13.73 -3.60 -15.51
N GLY A 115 13.20 -3.55 -16.73
CA GLY A 115 11.75 -3.47 -16.98
C GLY A 115 10.98 -4.65 -16.40
N PHE A 116 11.43 -5.89 -16.63
CA PHE A 116 10.77 -7.08 -16.07
C PHE A 116 10.87 -7.14 -14.54
N VAL A 117 12.04 -6.83 -13.98
CA VAL A 117 12.25 -6.83 -12.52
C VAL A 117 11.38 -5.77 -11.86
N PHE A 118 11.39 -4.54 -12.39
CA PHE A 118 10.58 -3.45 -11.86
C PHE A 118 9.08 -3.77 -11.95
N ASN A 119 8.62 -4.32 -13.08
CA ASN A 119 7.22 -4.71 -13.24
C ASN A 119 6.77 -5.75 -12.20
N GLY A 120 7.60 -6.76 -11.94
CA GLY A 120 7.35 -7.76 -10.91
C GLY A 120 7.34 -7.17 -9.51
N LYS A 121 8.31 -6.31 -9.18
CA LYS A 121 8.40 -5.66 -7.86
C LYS A 121 7.25 -4.69 -7.58
N THR A 122 6.78 -3.96 -8.59
CA THR A 122 5.60 -3.12 -8.45
C THR A 122 4.35 -3.95 -8.14
N SER A 123 4.18 -5.09 -8.81
CA SER A 123 3.04 -5.98 -8.58
C SER A 123 3.08 -6.63 -7.20
N GLU A 124 4.26 -7.08 -6.75
CA GLU A 124 4.48 -7.59 -5.39
C GLU A 124 4.09 -6.54 -4.32
N GLY A 125 4.42 -5.26 -4.55
CA GLY A 125 4.00 -4.16 -3.67
C GLY A 125 2.48 -3.95 -3.64
N VAL A 126 1.80 -4.12 -4.78
CA VAL A 126 0.33 -4.04 -4.85
C VAL A 126 -0.33 -5.22 -4.13
N ASP A 127 0.20 -6.43 -4.28
CA ASP A 127 -0.28 -7.61 -3.56
C ASP A 127 -0.16 -7.44 -2.05
N GLN A 128 0.98 -6.91 -1.58
CA GLN A 128 1.17 -6.61 -0.16
C GLN A 128 0.21 -5.53 0.34
N PHE A 129 -0.06 -4.50 -0.45
CA PHE A 129 -1.06 -3.49 -0.12
C PHE A 129 -2.45 -4.12 0.01
N ARG A 130 -2.88 -4.92 -0.96
CA ARG A 130 -4.15 -5.65 -0.93
C ARG A 130 -4.26 -6.53 0.32
N ASN A 131 -3.25 -7.37 0.56
CA ASN A 131 -3.21 -8.26 1.72
C ASN A 131 -3.25 -7.49 3.04
N SER A 132 -2.60 -6.33 3.12
CA SER A 132 -2.63 -5.49 4.33
C SER A 132 -4.03 -4.91 4.56
N VAL A 133 -4.75 -4.54 3.50
CA VAL A 133 -6.14 -4.08 3.60
C VAL A 133 -7.08 -5.21 3.99
N ASP A 134 -6.90 -6.40 3.43
CA ASP A 134 -7.68 -7.60 3.79
C ASP A 134 -7.41 -8.01 5.25
N ASP A 135 -6.15 -7.96 5.71
CA ASP A 135 -5.77 -8.21 7.11
C ASP A 135 -6.45 -7.22 8.08
N ILE A 136 -6.58 -5.93 7.69
CA ILE A 136 -7.29 -4.91 8.48
C ILE A 136 -8.80 -5.18 8.49
N GLN A 137 -9.36 -5.61 7.36
CA GLN A 137 -10.77 -5.99 7.27
C GLN A 137 -11.10 -7.17 8.18
N ASP A 138 -10.26 -8.20 8.19
CA ASP A 138 -10.44 -9.37 9.07
C ASP A 138 -10.35 -8.99 10.55
N ASP A 139 -9.40 -8.11 10.93
CA ASP A 139 -9.27 -7.63 12.31
C ASP A 139 -10.52 -6.83 12.76
N ILE A 140 -11.11 -6.02 11.87
CA ILE A 140 -12.32 -5.26 12.17
C ILE A 140 -13.55 -6.14 12.22
N ASN A 141 -13.69 -7.10 11.29
CA ASN A 141 -14.76 -8.09 11.31
C ASN A 141 -14.72 -8.92 12.60
N TYR A 142 -13.52 -9.27 13.06
CA TYR A 142 -13.30 -9.93 14.33
C TYR A 142 -13.75 -9.05 15.51
N ALA A 143 -13.33 -7.78 15.55
CA ALA A 143 -13.75 -6.84 16.58
C ALA A 143 -15.28 -6.61 16.58
N ALA A 144 -15.91 -6.45 15.42
CA ALA A 144 -17.35 -6.27 15.28
C ALA A 144 -18.13 -7.51 15.78
N THR A 145 -17.64 -8.71 15.46
CA THR A 145 -18.22 -9.96 15.94
C THR A 145 -18.12 -10.06 17.46
N MET A 146 -16.96 -9.73 18.03
CA MET A 146 -16.74 -9.70 19.48
C MET A 146 -17.66 -8.69 20.18
N GLY A 147 -17.72 -7.45 19.67
CA GLY A 147 -18.59 -6.40 20.21
C GLY A 147 -20.08 -6.76 20.15
N LYS A 148 -20.51 -7.49 19.11
CA LYS A 148 -21.87 -8.06 19.01
C LYS A 148 -22.09 -9.16 20.05
N GLN A 149 -21.14 -10.06 20.25
CA GLN A 149 -21.22 -11.12 21.25
C GLN A 149 -21.35 -10.55 22.66
N VAL A 150 -20.48 -9.60 23.04
CA VAL A 150 -20.55 -8.89 24.34
C VAL A 150 -21.91 -8.22 24.52
N LYS A 151 -22.41 -7.54 23.48
CA LYS A 151 -23.71 -6.88 23.51
C LYS A 151 -24.86 -7.87 23.74
N THR A 152 -24.85 -9.01 23.04
CA THR A 152 -25.87 -10.04 23.20
C THR A 152 -25.84 -10.65 24.61
N THR A 153 -24.65 -10.97 25.14
CA THR A 153 -24.51 -11.49 26.50
C THR A 153 -25.01 -10.46 27.52
N LEU A 154 -24.57 -9.20 27.44
CA LEU A 154 -25.04 -8.15 28.34
C LEU A 154 -26.56 -7.94 28.28
N GLN A 155 -27.18 -8.01 27.09
CA GLN A 155 -28.63 -7.90 26.95
C GLN A 155 -29.38 -9.08 27.61
N ASN A 156 -28.82 -10.28 27.56
CA ASN A 156 -29.39 -11.44 28.24
C ASN A 156 -29.21 -11.32 29.75
N THR A 157 -28.01 -10.95 30.21
CA THR A 157 -27.72 -10.73 31.62
C THR A 157 -28.55 -9.59 32.21
N ASN A 158 -28.82 -8.51 31.46
CA ASN A 158 -29.70 -7.43 31.89
C ASN A 158 -31.14 -7.90 32.12
N ARG A 159 -31.64 -8.84 31.28
CA ARG A 159 -32.96 -9.47 31.49
C ARG A 159 -32.96 -10.32 32.75
N ASP A 160 -31.90 -11.10 32.97
CA ASP A 160 -31.74 -11.94 34.16
C ASP A 160 -31.66 -11.10 35.44
N ILE A 161 -30.95 -9.97 35.41
CA ILE A 161 -30.87 -9.02 36.53
C ILE A 161 -32.24 -8.39 36.77
N SER A 162 -32.99 -8.04 35.71
CA SER A 162 -34.36 -7.51 35.84
C SER A 162 -35.29 -8.52 36.50
N GLU A 163 -35.26 -9.79 36.08
CA GLU A 163 -36.06 -10.87 36.68
C GLU A 163 -35.70 -11.05 38.16
N LEU A 164 -34.39 -11.07 38.47
CA LEU A 164 -33.93 -11.16 39.85
C LEU A 164 -34.36 -9.96 40.69
N TYR A 165 -34.35 -8.75 40.13
CA TYR A 165 -34.81 -7.55 40.83
C TYR A 165 -36.30 -7.60 41.08
N ASP A 166 -37.10 -8.02 40.09
CA ASP A 166 -38.54 -8.08 40.22
C ASP A 166 -39.01 -9.04 41.31
N ASP A 167 -38.29 -10.15 41.47
CA ASP A 167 -38.64 -11.16 42.45
C ASP A 167 -38.06 -10.89 43.85
N THR A 168 -36.88 -10.25 43.96
CA THR A 168 -36.19 -10.08 45.25
C THR A 168 -36.27 -8.66 45.82
N LYS A 169 -36.50 -7.64 44.98
CA LYS A 169 -36.50 -6.21 45.33
C LYS A 169 -35.27 -5.77 46.14
N LEU A 170 -34.12 -6.39 45.88
CA LEU A 170 -32.86 -6.10 46.56
C LEU A 170 -32.20 -4.81 46.01
N PRO A 171 -31.81 -3.85 46.86
CA PRO A 171 -31.16 -2.60 46.42
C PRO A 171 -29.87 -2.79 45.62
N ALA A 172 -29.09 -3.84 45.97
CA ALA A 172 -27.88 -4.19 45.24
C ALA A 172 -28.18 -4.65 43.79
N VAL A 173 -29.30 -5.34 43.58
CA VAL A 173 -29.74 -5.83 42.27
C VAL A 173 -30.32 -4.68 41.44
N GLU A 174 -31.02 -3.74 42.07
CA GLU A 174 -31.47 -2.50 41.42
C GLU A 174 -30.29 -1.67 40.88
N THR A 175 -29.25 -1.50 41.69
CA THR A 175 -28.03 -0.81 41.29
C THR A 175 -27.35 -1.54 40.13
N ALA A 176 -27.22 -2.88 40.23
CA ALA A 176 -26.68 -3.70 39.17
C ALA A 176 -27.47 -3.58 37.85
N TYR A 177 -28.80 -3.50 37.91
CA TYR A 177 -29.67 -3.30 36.75
C TYR A 177 -29.41 -1.95 36.06
N SER A 178 -29.37 -0.87 36.84
CA SER A 178 -29.11 0.46 36.29
C SER A 178 -27.73 0.56 35.63
N LEU A 179 -26.73 -0.10 36.22
CA LEU A 179 -25.36 -0.12 35.70
C LEU A 179 -25.25 -0.99 34.44
N SER A 180 -25.98 -2.11 34.35
CA SER A 180 -26.02 -2.93 33.14
C SER A 180 -26.67 -2.22 31.94
N GLU A 181 -27.63 -1.32 32.17
CA GLU A 181 -28.17 -0.47 31.09
C GLU A 181 -27.13 0.54 30.57
N ILE A 182 -26.34 1.15 31.48
CA ILE A 182 -25.24 2.05 31.12
C ILE A 182 -24.17 1.31 30.31
N LEU A 183 -23.78 0.10 30.74
CA LEU A 183 -22.86 -0.79 30.03
C LEU A 183 -23.31 -1.04 28.58
N ILE A 184 -24.57 -1.39 28.38
CA ILE A 184 -25.13 -1.64 27.04
C ILE A 184 -25.09 -0.37 26.19
N SER A 185 -25.36 0.79 26.78
CA SER A 185 -25.31 2.09 26.09
C SER A 185 -23.89 2.45 25.66
N ASN A 186 -22.91 2.37 26.58
CA ASN A 186 -21.50 2.67 26.33
C ASN A 186 -20.90 1.74 25.28
N LEU A 187 -21.21 0.44 25.34
CA LEU A 187 -20.80 -0.53 24.33
C LEU A 187 -21.44 -0.23 22.96
N GLY A 188 -22.66 0.31 22.95
CA GLY A 188 -23.32 0.81 21.74
C GLY A 188 -22.57 1.96 21.09
N ILE A 189 -21.92 2.83 21.87
CA ILE A 189 -21.08 3.92 21.36
C ILE A 189 -19.80 3.34 20.74
N VAL A 190 -19.10 2.45 21.43
CA VAL A 190 -17.86 1.83 20.92
C VAL A 190 -18.12 1.05 19.64
N ASN A 191 -19.21 0.27 19.59
CA ASN A 191 -19.60 -0.46 18.38
C ASN A 191 -19.96 0.46 17.19
N LYS A 192 -20.49 1.66 17.43
CA LYS A 192 -20.76 2.65 16.37
C LYS A 192 -19.50 3.32 15.84
N LEU A 193 -18.45 3.39 16.66
CA LEU A 193 -17.16 3.95 16.29
C LEU A 193 -16.28 2.95 15.52
N LEU A 194 -16.70 1.69 15.40
CA LEU A 194 -16.01 0.70 14.57
C LEU A 194 -15.92 1.19 13.11
N PRO A 195 -14.73 1.22 12.50
CA PRO A 195 -14.52 1.78 11.17
C PRO A 195 -14.99 0.86 10.03
N GLU A 196 -15.98 -0.01 10.24
CA GLU A 196 -16.43 -1.05 9.30
C GLU A 196 -16.78 -0.46 7.92
N SER A 197 -17.41 0.71 7.86
CA SER A 197 -17.68 1.42 6.60
C SER A 197 -16.42 1.93 5.90
N VAL A 198 -15.43 2.41 6.66
CA VAL A 198 -14.15 2.91 6.14
C VAL A 198 -13.33 1.76 5.56
N VAL A 199 -13.38 0.58 6.18
CA VAL A 199 -12.55 -0.55 5.75
C VAL A 199 -13.19 -1.35 4.64
N ASN A 200 -14.52 -1.49 4.62
CA ASN A 200 -15.22 -2.00 3.44
C ASN A 200 -14.92 -1.12 2.20
N GLU A 201 -14.92 0.21 2.35
CA GLU A 201 -14.47 1.12 1.28
C GLU A 201 -13.00 0.92 0.92
N SER A 202 -12.13 0.69 1.91
CA SER A 202 -10.69 0.50 1.68
C SER A 202 -10.40 -0.82 0.96
N SER A 203 -11.11 -1.91 1.31
CA SER A 203 -11.01 -3.22 0.65
C SER A 203 -11.47 -3.15 -0.80
N ASP A 204 -12.57 -2.46 -1.09
CA ASP A 204 -12.99 -2.18 -2.47
C ASP A 204 -11.92 -1.38 -3.26
N VAL A 205 -11.25 -0.42 -2.61
CA VAL A 205 -10.10 0.27 -3.22
C VAL A 205 -8.93 -0.69 -3.44
N GLY A 206 -8.61 -1.56 -2.48
CA GLY A 206 -7.60 -2.62 -2.61
C GLY A 206 -7.87 -3.54 -3.80
N ASP A 207 -9.11 -3.98 -3.97
CA ASP A 207 -9.57 -4.78 -5.09
C ASP A 207 -9.43 -4.07 -6.43
N LYS A 208 -9.81 -2.79 -6.48
CA LYS A 208 -9.68 -1.96 -7.69
C LYS A 208 -8.23 -1.75 -8.08
N VAL A 209 -7.36 -1.45 -7.12
CA VAL A 209 -5.92 -1.25 -7.35
C VAL A 209 -5.28 -2.55 -7.83
N HIS A 210 -5.56 -3.69 -7.19
CA HIS A 210 -5.06 -4.98 -7.63
C HIS A 210 -5.57 -5.38 -9.03
N ARG A 211 -6.84 -5.09 -9.35
CA ARG A 211 -7.38 -5.31 -10.70
C ARG A 211 -6.66 -4.45 -11.74
N TYR A 212 -6.44 -3.17 -11.45
CA TYR A 212 -5.70 -2.27 -12.33
C TYR A 212 -4.25 -2.76 -12.53
N ASP A 213 -3.59 -3.19 -11.44
CA ASP A 213 -2.23 -3.72 -11.51
C ASP A 213 -2.14 -4.98 -12.38
N ASN A 214 -3.12 -5.89 -12.33
CA ASN A 214 -3.16 -7.05 -13.23
C ASN A 214 -3.15 -6.65 -14.71
N TYR A 215 -3.92 -5.62 -15.09
CA TYR A 215 -3.90 -5.10 -16.45
C TYR A 215 -2.56 -4.41 -16.79
N ARG A 216 -2.02 -3.58 -15.88
CA ARG A 216 -0.73 -2.89 -16.04
C ARG A 216 0.41 -3.90 -16.19
N TRP A 217 0.45 -4.92 -15.34
CA TRP A 217 1.45 -5.98 -15.32
C TRP A 217 1.43 -6.75 -16.63
N LEU A 218 0.26 -7.19 -17.08
CA LEU A 218 0.11 -7.93 -18.34
C LEU A 218 0.50 -7.05 -19.54
N ALA A 219 0.05 -5.79 -19.59
CA ALA A 219 0.41 -4.87 -20.65
C ALA A 219 1.93 -4.64 -20.72
N THR A 220 2.60 -4.53 -19.57
CA THR A 220 4.05 -4.36 -19.48
C THR A 220 4.78 -5.61 -19.95
N VAL A 221 4.32 -6.81 -19.56
CA VAL A 221 4.90 -8.08 -20.03
C VAL A 221 4.76 -8.23 -21.54
N ILE A 222 3.58 -7.91 -22.10
CA ILE A 222 3.33 -7.95 -23.55
C ILE A 222 4.25 -6.97 -24.27
N LEU A 223 4.36 -5.74 -23.78
CA LEU A 223 5.22 -4.72 -24.39
C LEU A 223 6.70 -5.12 -24.36
N LEU A 224 7.22 -5.58 -23.22
CA LEU A 224 8.62 -6.00 -23.10
C LEU A 224 8.92 -7.24 -23.95
N SER A 225 7.99 -8.19 -24.03
CA SER A 225 8.10 -9.36 -24.90
C SER A 225 8.10 -8.96 -26.38
N TRP A 226 7.27 -7.99 -26.75
CA TRP A 226 7.26 -7.39 -28.09
C TRP A 226 8.58 -6.68 -28.41
N CYS A 227 9.17 -5.96 -27.45
CA CYS A 227 10.50 -5.37 -27.61
C CYS A 227 11.57 -6.44 -27.86
N ILE A 228 11.56 -7.56 -27.12
CA ILE A 228 12.48 -8.70 -27.37
C ILE A 228 12.30 -9.24 -28.80
N PHE A 229 11.05 -9.46 -29.22
CA PHE A 229 10.76 -9.94 -30.56
C PHE A 229 11.30 -8.99 -31.64
N LEU A 230 11.07 -7.68 -31.49
CA LEU A 230 11.61 -6.68 -32.42
C LEU A 230 13.14 -6.65 -32.42
N CYS A 231 13.80 -6.80 -31.28
CA CYS A 231 15.27 -6.85 -31.21
C CYS A 231 15.82 -8.05 -32.00
N ILE A 232 15.22 -9.23 -31.86
CA ILE A 232 15.60 -10.44 -32.60
C ILE A 232 15.30 -10.27 -34.10
N PHE A 233 14.13 -9.72 -34.43
CA PHE A 233 13.69 -9.51 -35.80
C PHE A 233 14.58 -8.49 -36.55
N LEU A 234 14.99 -7.41 -35.89
CA LEU A 234 15.93 -6.43 -36.43
C LEU A 234 17.32 -7.04 -36.66
N PHE A 235 17.80 -7.90 -35.75
CA PHE A 235 19.05 -8.63 -35.94
C PHE A 235 18.97 -9.55 -37.17
N TRP A 236 17.86 -10.26 -37.35
CA TRP A 236 17.63 -11.12 -38.50
C TRP A 236 17.54 -10.35 -39.82
N ILE A 237 16.80 -9.23 -39.88
CA ILE A 237 16.72 -8.37 -41.07
C ILE A 237 18.05 -7.71 -41.39
N GLY A 238 18.84 -7.33 -40.38
CA GLY A 238 20.18 -6.77 -40.59
C GLY A 238 21.11 -7.72 -41.37
N CYS A 239 20.85 -9.03 -41.32
CA CYS A 239 21.55 -10.04 -42.12
C CYS A 239 21.00 -10.18 -43.55
N GLN A 240 19.82 -9.63 -43.84
CA GLN A 240 19.17 -9.68 -45.15
C GLN A 240 19.39 -8.37 -45.93
N VAL A 241 19.62 -8.45 -47.24
CA VAL A 241 19.99 -7.28 -48.08
C VAL A 241 18.77 -6.42 -48.49
N ASN A 242 17.57 -6.68 -47.95
CA ASN A 242 16.35 -5.98 -48.38
C ASN A 242 16.08 -4.69 -47.59
N GLY A 243 16.47 -3.55 -48.18
CA GLY A 243 16.35 -2.23 -47.55
C GLY A 243 14.91 -1.76 -47.26
N CYS A 244 13.90 -2.24 -48.00
CA CYS A 244 12.51 -1.82 -47.78
C CYS A 244 11.95 -2.36 -46.45
N ILE A 245 12.28 -3.61 -46.13
CA ILE A 245 11.87 -4.27 -44.88
C ILE A 245 12.55 -3.60 -43.67
N LEU A 246 13.80 -3.16 -43.83
CA LEU A 246 14.55 -2.45 -42.79
C LEU A 246 13.88 -1.11 -42.42
N VAL A 247 13.43 -0.34 -43.42
CA VAL A 247 12.73 0.93 -43.18
C VAL A 247 11.42 0.69 -42.42
N MET A 248 10.60 -0.26 -42.86
CA MET A 248 9.34 -0.58 -42.17
C MET A 248 9.57 -1.06 -40.74
N ALA A 249 10.54 -1.95 -40.52
CA ALA A 249 10.88 -2.45 -39.18
C ALA A 249 11.41 -1.33 -38.27
N SER A 250 12.18 -0.37 -38.81
CA SER A 250 12.68 0.77 -38.05
C SER A 250 11.56 1.71 -37.57
N MET A 251 10.52 1.93 -38.39
CA MET A 251 9.35 2.73 -38.00
C MET A 251 8.58 2.07 -36.85
N PHE A 252 8.36 0.75 -36.93
CA PHE A 252 7.71 0.01 -35.85
C PHE A 252 8.54 0.00 -34.55
N CYS A 253 9.86 -0.08 -34.65
CA CYS A 253 10.75 0.03 -33.50
C CYS A 253 10.65 1.40 -32.83
N LEU A 254 10.68 2.48 -33.62
CA LEU A 254 10.53 3.85 -33.11
C LEU A 254 9.19 4.03 -32.39
N LEU A 255 8.09 3.57 -32.99
CA LEU A 255 6.77 3.61 -32.34
C LEU A 255 6.75 2.84 -31.02
N THR A 256 7.35 1.65 -30.99
CA THR A 256 7.42 0.82 -29.77
C THR A 256 8.19 1.52 -28.66
N VAL A 257 9.30 2.19 -28.99
CA VAL A 257 10.09 2.96 -28.02
C VAL A 257 9.32 4.17 -27.50
N LEU A 258 8.56 4.87 -28.36
CA LEU A 258 7.69 5.97 -27.93
C LEU A 258 6.62 5.49 -26.94
N PHE A 259 5.96 4.37 -27.22
CA PHE A 259 4.99 3.77 -26.29
C PHE A 259 5.64 3.34 -24.97
N THR A 260 6.84 2.76 -25.03
CA THR A 260 7.57 2.34 -23.82
C THR A 260 7.88 3.53 -22.93
N TRP A 261 8.41 4.63 -23.49
CA TRP A 261 8.70 5.83 -22.72
C TRP A 261 7.44 6.54 -22.21
N ALA A 262 6.33 6.48 -22.95
CA ALA A 262 5.05 6.98 -22.48
C ALA A 262 4.57 6.23 -21.22
N ILE A 263 4.69 4.90 -21.21
CA ILE A 263 4.35 4.07 -20.04
C ILE A 263 5.29 4.36 -18.87
N VAL A 264 6.61 4.43 -19.12
CA VAL A 264 7.59 4.79 -18.08
C VAL A 264 7.30 6.16 -17.47
N GLY A 265 6.92 7.15 -18.30
CA GLY A 265 6.51 8.46 -17.81
C GLY A 265 5.25 8.39 -16.94
N ALA A 266 4.24 7.65 -17.38
CA ALA A 266 3.01 7.45 -16.60
C ALA A 266 3.28 6.77 -15.25
N ASP A 267 4.07 5.70 -15.24
CA ASP A 267 4.48 4.99 -14.02
C ASP A 267 5.29 5.90 -13.09
N PHE A 268 6.15 6.77 -13.64
CA PHE A 268 6.89 7.75 -12.84
C PHE A 268 5.98 8.77 -12.16
N GLY A 269 4.97 9.27 -12.88
CA GLY A 269 3.95 10.17 -12.30
C GLY A 269 3.13 9.49 -11.21
N LEU A 270 2.74 8.22 -11.42
CA LEU A 270 2.05 7.42 -10.40
C LEU A 270 2.93 7.18 -9.17
N ALA A 271 4.19 6.80 -9.37
CA ALA A 271 5.16 6.58 -8.29
C ALA A 271 5.44 7.85 -7.48
N THR A 272 5.45 9.01 -8.14
CA THR A 272 5.54 10.33 -7.48
C THR A 272 4.35 10.57 -6.57
N GLY A 273 3.12 10.35 -7.06
CA GLY A 273 1.94 10.50 -6.22
C GLY A 273 1.89 9.51 -5.04
N ILE A 274 2.32 8.26 -5.25
CA ILE A 274 2.44 7.28 -4.16
C ILE A 274 3.51 7.75 -3.16
N GLY A 275 4.63 8.29 -3.64
CA GLY A 275 5.67 8.92 -2.81
C GLY A 275 5.11 10.04 -1.94
N ASP A 276 4.30 10.93 -2.50
CA ASP A 276 3.64 12.02 -1.77
C ASP A 276 2.73 11.50 -0.66
N PHE A 277 1.97 10.43 -0.94
CA PHE A 277 1.14 9.77 0.06
C PHE A 277 2.01 9.17 1.17
N CYS A 278 3.10 8.50 0.83
CA CYS A 278 4.00 7.89 1.81
C CYS A 278 4.75 8.92 2.65
N VAL A 279 5.14 10.08 2.11
CA VAL A 279 5.86 11.10 2.92
C VAL A 279 4.91 11.85 3.85
N HIS A 280 3.67 12.14 3.41
CA HIS A 280 2.69 12.88 4.19
C HIS A 280 1.32 12.16 4.31
N PRO A 281 1.25 10.94 4.86
CA PRO A 281 0.05 10.11 4.85
C PRO A 281 -1.11 10.73 5.62
N LYS A 282 -0.85 11.37 6.77
CA LYS A 282 -1.90 12.02 7.57
C LYS A 282 -2.60 13.15 6.82
N GLN A 283 -1.82 13.97 6.10
CA GLN A 283 -2.35 15.11 5.37
C GLN A 283 -3.11 14.63 4.14
N ALA A 284 -2.60 13.59 3.47
CA ALA A 284 -3.27 12.93 2.36
C ALA A 284 -4.63 12.34 2.77
N VAL A 285 -4.68 11.53 3.84
CA VAL A 285 -5.92 10.92 4.33
C VAL A 285 -6.95 11.98 4.73
N ARG A 286 -6.54 13.08 5.38
CA ARG A 286 -7.42 14.21 5.73
C ARG A 286 -8.02 14.91 4.51
N LYS A 287 -7.30 14.96 3.39
CA LYS A 287 -7.81 15.51 2.13
C LYS A 287 -8.80 14.57 1.43
N ILE A 288 -8.60 13.25 1.55
CA ILE A 288 -9.45 12.24 0.92
C ILE A 288 -10.75 12.04 1.70
N LYS A 289 -10.69 11.97 3.03
CA LYS A 289 -11.85 11.73 3.89
C LYS A 289 -11.93 12.77 4.99
N LYS A 290 -13.07 13.49 5.03
CA LYS A 290 -13.46 14.37 6.13
C LYS A 290 -13.96 13.53 7.31
N GLY A 291 -13.11 12.68 7.87
CA GLY A 291 -13.42 11.79 9.00
C GLY A 291 -12.61 12.13 10.25
N ASP A 292 -12.99 11.54 11.38
CA ASP A 292 -12.44 11.72 12.74
C ASP A 292 -10.91 11.72 12.77
N GLY A 293 -10.33 12.92 12.59
CA GLY A 293 -8.90 13.10 12.40
C GLY A 293 -8.04 12.69 13.60
N PHE A 294 -8.67 12.49 14.76
CA PHE A 294 -8.02 11.99 15.97
C PHE A 294 -7.79 10.46 15.93
N VAL A 295 -8.75 9.68 15.42
CA VAL A 295 -8.61 8.22 15.27
C VAL A 295 -7.52 7.90 14.24
N ILE A 296 -7.52 8.61 13.12
CA ILE A 296 -6.48 8.47 12.09
C ILE A 296 -5.11 8.85 12.66
N SER A 297 -5.01 9.90 13.47
CA SER A 297 -3.73 10.28 14.10
C SER A 297 -3.24 9.22 15.07
N TYR A 298 -4.13 8.64 15.88
CA TYR A 298 -3.80 7.55 16.81
C TYR A 298 -3.18 6.37 16.07
N TYR A 299 -3.81 5.88 14.99
CA TYR A 299 -3.27 4.78 14.22
C TYR A 299 -2.05 5.14 13.39
N MET A 300 -1.82 6.38 12.97
CA MET A 300 -0.64 6.74 12.16
C MET A 300 0.61 6.98 13.00
N ASP A 301 0.47 7.59 14.18
CA ASP A 301 1.59 7.90 15.07
C ASP A 301 1.93 6.78 16.03
N CYS A 302 0.92 5.97 16.42
CA CYS A 302 1.03 5.01 17.51
C CYS A 302 1.69 5.62 18.76
N ASN A 303 1.48 6.92 18.95
CA ASN A 303 2.07 7.74 20.00
C ASN A 303 1.04 8.85 20.30
N GLY A 304 0.22 8.62 21.31
CA GLY A 304 -0.88 9.52 21.63
C GLY A 304 -1.92 8.86 22.54
N TYR A 305 -2.94 9.64 22.86
CA TYR A 305 -4.09 9.18 23.64
C TYR A 305 -4.90 8.15 22.86
N ASP A 306 -5.13 6.97 23.45
CA ASP A 306 -6.03 5.96 22.90
C ASP A 306 -7.48 6.48 22.93
N PRO A 307 -8.11 6.70 21.77
CA PRO A 307 -9.48 7.20 21.71
C PRO A 307 -10.51 6.24 22.30
N PHE A 308 -10.19 4.94 22.40
CA PHE A 308 -11.10 3.91 22.89
C PHE A 308 -10.84 3.55 24.36
N GLY A 309 -9.61 3.76 24.86
CA GLY A 309 -9.14 3.27 26.15
C GLY A 309 -10.00 3.70 27.35
N LYS A 310 -10.45 4.97 27.42
CA LYS A 310 -11.32 5.41 28.52
C LYS A 310 -12.66 4.66 28.51
N ASN A 311 -13.34 4.61 27.37
CA ASN A 311 -14.63 3.95 27.27
C ASN A 311 -14.52 2.44 27.54
N LEU A 312 -13.42 1.80 27.12
CA LEU A 312 -13.16 0.39 27.38
C LEU A 312 -12.81 0.12 28.85
N SER A 313 -12.03 1.00 29.49
CA SER A 313 -11.75 0.94 30.93
C SER A 313 -13.02 1.13 31.77
N ASP A 314 -13.89 2.07 31.40
CA ASP A 314 -15.17 2.29 32.05
C ASP A 314 -16.07 1.05 31.91
N LEU A 315 -16.13 0.44 30.71
CA LEU A 315 -16.84 -0.82 30.48
C LEU A 315 -16.31 -1.99 31.33
N GLN A 316 -14.99 -2.08 31.52
CA GLN A 316 -14.40 -3.11 32.40
C GLN A 316 -14.79 -2.87 33.86
N GLY A 317 -14.66 -1.64 34.34
CA GLY A 317 -14.97 -1.26 35.72
C GLY A 317 -16.44 -1.46 36.06
N ASP A 318 -17.35 -1.00 35.19
CA ASP A 318 -18.78 -1.14 35.38
C ASP A 318 -19.20 -2.63 35.38
N SER A 319 -18.60 -3.44 34.50
CA SER A 319 -18.86 -4.88 34.45
C SER A 319 -18.37 -5.60 35.71
N ASP A 320 -17.20 -5.22 36.24
CA ASP A 320 -16.68 -5.71 37.50
C ASP A 320 -17.59 -5.37 38.68
N GLU A 321 -18.15 -4.16 38.70
CA GLU A 321 -19.02 -3.73 39.76
C GLU A 321 -20.37 -4.45 39.73
N VAL A 322 -20.99 -4.63 38.55
CA VAL A 322 -22.21 -5.46 38.41
C VAL A 322 -21.95 -6.88 38.94
N ARG A 323 -20.82 -7.48 38.55
CA ARG A 323 -20.44 -8.82 39.03
C ARG A 323 -20.34 -8.85 40.56
N ARG A 324 -19.68 -7.85 41.16
CA ARG A 324 -19.52 -7.76 42.63
C ARG A 324 -20.84 -7.54 43.35
N LEU A 325 -21.71 -6.66 42.87
CA LEU A 325 -23.02 -6.38 43.45
C LEU A 325 -23.89 -7.64 43.49
N ILE A 326 -23.96 -8.38 42.39
CA ILE A 326 -24.73 -9.62 42.32
C ILE A 326 -24.09 -10.73 43.16
N GLN A 327 -22.76 -10.88 43.12
CA GLN A 327 -22.05 -11.90 43.92
C GLN A 327 -22.25 -11.71 45.43
N ASN A 328 -22.23 -10.46 45.91
CA ASN A 328 -22.40 -10.14 47.33
C ASN A 328 -23.87 -9.99 47.76
N ALA A 329 -24.82 -9.98 46.82
CA ALA A 329 -26.23 -9.89 47.15
C ALA A 329 -26.67 -11.07 48.05
N PRO A 330 -27.58 -10.84 49.02
CA PRO A 330 -28.12 -11.90 49.88
C PRO A 330 -28.60 -13.11 49.09
N VAL A 331 -28.26 -14.30 49.57
CA VAL A 331 -28.63 -15.55 48.90
C VAL A 331 -30.10 -15.86 49.14
N VAL A 332 -30.89 -15.85 48.06
CA VAL A 332 -32.26 -16.39 48.05
C VAL A 332 -32.19 -17.79 47.42
N PRO A 333 -32.47 -18.89 48.15
CA PRO A 333 -32.23 -20.25 47.68
C PRO A 333 -32.87 -20.58 46.33
N GLN A 334 -34.06 -20.03 46.07
CA GLN A 334 -34.80 -20.21 44.82
C GLN A 334 -34.08 -19.60 43.61
N TYR A 335 -33.30 -18.53 43.80
CA TYR A 335 -32.66 -17.77 42.72
C TYR A 335 -31.13 -17.94 42.67
N GLN A 336 -30.58 -18.90 43.44
CA GLN A 336 -29.14 -19.16 43.46
C GLN A 336 -28.62 -19.53 42.06
N TYR A 337 -29.41 -20.24 41.26
CA TYR A 337 -29.03 -20.61 39.89
C TYR A 337 -28.91 -19.38 38.98
N LEU A 338 -29.85 -18.43 39.09
CA LEU A 338 -29.89 -17.20 38.30
C LEU A 338 -28.75 -16.27 38.68
N LYS A 339 -28.51 -16.13 40.00
CA LYS A 339 -27.34 -15.42 40.54
C LYS A 339 -26.03 -16.00 39.98
N ASN A 340 -25.86 -17.33 40.01
CA ASN A 340 -24.66 -17.98 39.47
C ASN A 340 -24.50 -17.76 37.96
N ARG A 341 -25.60 -17.79 37.20
CA ARG A 341 -25.60 -17.52 35.75
C ARG A 341 -25.16 -16.08 35.45
N ILE A 342 -25.74 -15.09 36.13
CA ILE A 342 -25.36 -13.67 35.98
C ILE A 342 -23.87 -13.47 36.27
N VAL A 343 -23.35 -14.06 37.36
CA VAL A 343 -21.92 -13.95 37.70
C VAL A 343 -21.03 -14.60 36.64
N ALA A 344 -21.42 -15.76 36.10
CA ALA A 344 -20.69 -16.44 35.02
C ALA A 344 -20.69 -15.61 33.73
N ASP A 345 -21.85 -15.06 33.35
CA ASP A 345 -22.00 -14.23 32.16
C ASP A 345 -21.17 -12.94 32.27
N MET A 346 -21.20 -12.25 33.43
CA MET A 346 -20.39 -11.05 33.64
C MET A 346 -18.88 -11.34 33.64
N THR A 347 -18.47 -12.52 34.09
CA THR A 347 -17.08 -12.97 33.98
C THR A 347 -16.69 -13.17 32.50
N SER A 348 -17.55 -13.81 31.72
CA SER A 348 -17.36 -13.97 30.26
C SER A 348 -17.34 -12.61 29.54
N VAL A 349 -18.19 -11.67 29.95
CA VAL A 349 -18.19 -10.29 29.44
C VAL A 349 -16.86 -9.59 29.71
N GLN A 350 -16.29 -9.73 30.91
CA GLN A 350 -14.99 -9.15 31.26
C GLN A 350 -13.86 -9.69 30.37
N ASP A 351 -13.81 -11.01 30.19
CA ASP A 351 -12.78 -11.64 29.34
C ASP A 351 -12.91 -11.19 27.88
N ASN A 352 -14.14 -11.12 27.36
CA ASN A 352 -14.38 -10.67 25.99
C ASN A 352 -14.10 -9.17 25.80
N ILE A 353 -14.37 -8.30 26.79
CA ILE A 353 -14.02 -6.87 26.72
C ILE A 353 -12.51 -6.68 26.66
N ARG A 354 -11.72 -7.48 27.39
CA ARG A 354 -10.24 -7.43 27.30
C ARG A 354 -9.73 -7.81 25.91
N LEU A 355 -10.30 -8.85 25.31
CA LEU A 355 -9.96 -9.26 23.94
C LEU A 355 -10.42 -8.21 22.91
N TYR A 356 -11.56 -7.58 23.16
CA TYR A 356 -12.09 -6.50 22.34
C TYR A 356 -11.18 -5.28 22.38
N GLU A 357 -10.75 -4.85 23.57
CA GLU A 357 -9.78 -3.75 23.76
C GLU A 357 -8.46 -4.02 23.03
N ALA A 358 -7.92 -5.23 23.14
CA ALA A 358 -6.70 -5.62 22.44
C ALA A 358 -6.80 -5.47 20.90
N SER A 359 -8.01 -5.48 20.35
CA SER A 359 -8.25 -5.33 18.91
C SER A 359 -8.19 -3.88 18.41
N PHE A 360 -8.22 -2.88 19.30
CA PHE A 360 -8.11 -1.45 18.96
C PHE A 360 -6.72 -0.86 19.20
N THR A 361 -5.77 -1.68 19.63
CA THR A 361 -4.39 -1.24 19.83
C THR A 361 -3.75 -0.88 18.49
N CYS A 362 -3.00 0.23 18.43
CA CYS A 362 -2.35 0.65 17.18
C CYS A 362 -1.35 -0.40 16.66
N ASP A 363 -0.71 -1.16 17.54
CA ASP A 363 0.20 -2.25 17.22
C ASP A 363 -0.43 -3.33 16.32
N LYS A 364 -1.73 -3.59 16.48
CA LYS A 364 -2.44 -4.56 15.65
C LYS A 364 -2.60 -4.13 14.19
N ILE A 365 -2.72 -2.83 13.92
CA ILE A 365 -2.83 -2.32 12.54
C ILE A 365 -1.45 -2.20 11.89
N HIS A 366 -0.40 -1.92 12.66
CA HIS A 366 0.99 -1.85 12.18
C HIS A 366 1.67 -3.22 12.00
N LYS A 367 0.93 -4.28 11.61
CA LYS A 367 1.50 -5.64 11.44
C LYS A 367 2.81 -5.56 10.66
N VAL A 368 3.86 -6.20 11.22
CA VAL A 368 5.27 -6.17 10.79
C VAL A 368 5.49 -6.87 9.43
N ARG A 369 4.79 -6.46 8.37
CA ARG A 369 4.98 -7.00 7.01
C ARG A 369 5.55 -6.01 6.01
N LEU A 370 5.58 -4.70 6.31
CA LEU A 370 6.08 -3.69 5.37
C LEU A 370 7.61 -3.45 5.42
N VAL A 371 8.32 -3.98 6.43
CA VAL A 371 9.77 -3.72 6.61
C VAL A 371 10.67 -4.77 5.91
N ASN A 372 10.18 -5.99 5.70
CA ASN A 372 11.02 -7.06 5.13
C ASN A 372 11.34 -6.88 3.63
N VAL A 373 10.61 -6.01 2.93
CA VAL A 373 10.73 -5.83 1.47
C VAL A 373 11.87 -4.89 1.09
N TYR A 374 12.24 -3.96 1.96
CA TYR A 374 13.35 -3.03 1.68
C TYR A 374 14.72 -3.60 2.00
N ARG A 375 14.82 -4.64 2.83
CA ARG A 375 16.09 -5.33 3.10
C ARG A 375 16.58 -6.05 1.83
N ASP A 376 15.66 -6.64 1.08
CA ASP A 376 15.99 -7.40 -0.14
C ASP A 376 16.22 -6.51 -1.38
N VAL A 377 15.79 -5.24 -1.32
CA VAL A 377 16.04 -4.24 -2.39
C VAL A 377 17.33 -3.45 -2.16
N ALA A 378 17.80 -3.31 -0.91
CA ALA A 378 19.04 -2.60 -0.59
C ALA A 378 20.29 -3.50 -0.56
N MET A 379 20.13 -4.82 -0.40
CA MET A 379 21.24 -5.77 -0.45
C MET A 379 21.23 -6.55 -1.76
N GLY A 380 21.74 -5.92 -2.81
CA GLY A 380 22.09 -6.65 -4.03
C GLY A 380 23.10 -7.77 -3.71
N GLY A 381 22.75 -8.99 -4.10
CA GLY A 381 23.68 -10.12 -4.28
C GLY A 381 24.37 -10.65 -3.02
N GLY A 382 23.90 -11.78 -2.52
CA GLY A 382 24.53 -12.46 -1.38
C GLY A 382 24.18 -13.94 -1.23
N GLY A 383 24.40 -14.73 -2.29
CA GLY A 383 24.78 -16.15 -2.20
C GLY A 383 23.76 -17.16 -1.65
N GLU A 384 23.18 -17.97 -2.54
CA GLU A 384 22.93 -19.38 -2.24
C GLU A 384 23.87 -20.22 -3.11
N GLY A 385 24.99 -20.61 -2.50
CA GLY A 385 25.70 -21.83 -2.85
C GLY A 385 25.21 -22.91 -1.89
N GLY A 386 24.62 -23.96 -2.45
CA GLY A 386 24.28 -25.23 -1.81
C GLY A 386 24.27 -26.29 -2.90
#